data_AF-A0A1G7HFC3-F1
#
_entry.id   AF-A0A1G7HFC3-F1
#
_cell.length_a   1.000
_cell.length_b   1.000
_cell.length_c   1.000
_cell.angle_alpha   90.00
_cell.angle_beta   90.00
_cell.angle_gamma   90.00
#
_symmetry.space_group_name_H-M   'P 1'
#
loop_
_entity.id
_entity.type
_entity.pdbx_description
1 polymer ?
#
loop_
_entity_poly.entity_id
_entity_poly.type
_entity_poly.pdbx_seq_one_letter_code
_entity_poly.pdbx_strand_id
1 'polypeptide(L)' 'MKSRNADLARDRESFVAALASDVPDHPPNFERVKRTNVGQESVPADELAELELGPNNCAAE' A
#
# COMPACT_ATOMS: atom_id res chain seq x y z
N MET A 1 -13.38 9.89 -18.10
CA MET A 1 -13.34 9.91 -16.62
C MET A 1 -14.34 8.93 -15.99
N LYS A 2 -15.65 8.99 -16.32
CA LYS A 2 -16.66 8.07 -15.76
C LYS A 2 -16.41 6.57 -16.01
N SER A 3 -15.88 6.17 -17.17
CA SER A 3 -15.63 4.74 -17.46
C SER A 3 -14.52 4.12 -16.62
N ARG A 4 -13.56 4.91 -16.11
CA ARG A 4 -12.44 4.43 -15.29
C ARG A 4 -12.83 4.15 -13.83
N ASN A 5 -13.94 4.72 -13.37
CA ASN A 5 -14.37 4.67 -11.97
C ASN A 5 -15.77 4.03 -11.81
N ALA A 6 -16.17 3.16 -12.74
CA ALA A 6 -17.50 2.53 -12.72
C ALA A 6 -17.76 1.78 -11.40
N ASP A 7 -16.71 1.26 -10.78
CA ASP A 7 -16.77 0.50 -9.53
C ASP A 7 -17.22 1.34 -8.33
N LEU A 8 -17.00 2.65 -8.36
CA LEU A 8 -17.45 3.57 -7.30
C LEU A 8 -18.98 3.72 -7.24
N ALA A 9 -19.71 3.24 -8.25
CA ALA A 9 -21.17 3.25 -8.29
C ALA A 9 -21.82 1.98 -7.72
N ARG A 10 -21.02 0.97 -7.35
CA ARG A 10 -21.52 -0.26 -6.71
C ARG A 10 -22.01 0.02 -5.30
N ASP A 11 -22.87 -0.86 -4.77
CA ASP A 11 -23.16 -0.88 -3.35
C ASP A 11 -21.90 -1.28 -2.54
N ARG A 12 -21.93 -1.03 -1.23
CA ARG A 12 -20.79 -1.23 -0.36
C ARG A 12 -20.28 -2.67 -0.35
N GLU A 13 -21.17 -3.65 -0.32
CA GLU A 13 -20.77 -5.07 -0.21
C GLU A 13 -20.12 -5.54 -1.51
N SER A 14 -20.75 -5.25 -2.64
CA SER A 14 -20.20 -5.55 -3.97
C SER A 14 -18.87 -4.83 -4.22
N PHE A 15 -18.71 -3.59 -3.74
CA PHE A 15 -17.47 -2.84 -3.85
C PHE A 15 -16.34 -3.47 -3.04
N VAL A 16 -16.59 -3.80 -1.77
CA VAL A 16 -15.60 -4.42 -0.89
C VAL A 16 -15.18 -5.79 -1.42
N ALA A 17 -16.14 -6.61 -1.87
CA ALA A 17 -15.84 -7.92 -2.42
C ALA A 17 -14.93 -7.84 -3.65
N ALA A 18 -15.20 -6.90 -4.56
CA ALA A 18 -14.39 -6.71 -5.76
C ALA A 18 -12.99 -6.14 -5.44
N LEU A 19 -12.86 -5.26 -4.44
CA LEU A 19 -11.56 -4.68 -4.06
C LEU A 19 -10.69 -5.69 -3.31
N ALA A 20 -11.29 -6.54 -2.47
CA ALA A 20 -10.58 -7.49 -1.63
C ALA A 20 -10.24 -8.81 -2.34
N SER A 21 -10.77 -9.06 -3.55
CA SER A 21 -10.61 -10.34 -4.23
C SER A 21 -9.21 -10.61 -4.80
N ASP A 22 -8.38 -9.57 -4.93
CA ASP A 22 -7.06 -9.65 -5.57
C ASP A 22 -6.02 -8.83 -4.79
N VAL A 23 -6.01 -8.98 -3.46
CA VAL A 23 -5.02 -8.31 -2.59
C VAL A 23 -3.75 -9.17 -2.57
N PRO A 24 -2.61 -8.66 -3.07
CA PRO A 24 -1.35 -9.40 -3.03
C PRO A 24 -0.80 -9.50 -1.60
N ASP A 25 0.11 -10.46 -1.39
CA ASP A 25 0.87 -10.54 -0.14
C ASP A 25 1.66 -9.25 0.10
N HIS A 26 1.81 -8.90 1.38
CA HIS A 26 2.56 -7.71 1.75
C HIS A 26 4.06 -7.87 1.45
N PRO A 27 4.73 -6.79 0.98
CA PRO A 27 6.17 -6.83 0.79
C PRO A 27 6.94 -7.03 2.12
N PRO A 28 8.18 -7.54 2.06
CA PRO A 28 8.94 -7.96 3.24
C PRO A 28 9.15 -6.88 4.33
N ASN A 29 9.20 -5.61 3.93
CA ASN A 29 9.49 -4.46 4.80
C ASN A 29 8.27 -3.60 5.13
N PHE A 30 7.05 -4.01 4.75
CA PHE A 30 5.82 -3.25 4.99
C PHE A 30 5.59 -2.89 6.47
N GLU A 31 5.81 -3.84 7.37
CA GLU A 31 5.65 -3.61 8.82
C GLU A 31 6.68 -2.61 9.37
N ARG A 32 7.90 -2.64 8.85
CA ARG A 32 8.97 -1.72 9.26
C ARG A 32 8.62 -0.29 8.85
N VAL A 33 8.23 -0.10 7.58
CA VAL A 33 7.78 1.19 7.06
C VAL A 33 6.62 1.76 7.87
N LYS A 34 5.60 0.93 8.21
CA LYS A 34 4.49 1.39 9.05
C LYS A 34 4.96 1.93 10.40
N ARG A 35 5.82 1.20 11.11
CA ARG A 35 6.35 1.64 12.41
C ARG A 35 7.15 2.94 12.30
N THR A 36 7.96 3.08 11.25
CA THR A 36 8.69 4.33 10.99
C THR A 36 7.74 5.51 10.75
N ASN A 37 6.72 5.32 9.90
CA ASN A 37 5.76 6.38 9.54
C ASN A 37 4.94 6.87 10.74
N VAL A 38 4.59 5.99 11.68
CA VAL A 38 3.88 6.39 12.91
C VAL A 38 4.82 6.86 14.02
N GLY A 39 6.13 6.93 13.77
CA GLY A 39 7.13 7.38 14.74
C GLY A 39 7.46 6.36 15.84
N GLN A 40 7.10 5.08 15.66
CA GLN A 40 7.43 4.00 16.59
C GLN A 40 8.86 3.46 16.41
N GLU A 41 9.47 3.67 15.24
CA GLU A 41 10.83 3.25 14.91
C GLU A 41 11.59 4.41 14.28
N SER A 42 12.80 4.70 14.77
CA SER A 42 13.71 5.65 14.12
C SER A 42 14.66 4.90 13.20
N VAL A 43 14.81 5.38 11.97
CA VAL A 43 15.68 4.78 10.95
C VAL A 43 16.82 5.77 10.67
N PRO A 44 18.07 5.32 10.58
CA PRO A 44 19.19 6.21 10.30
C PRO A 44 19.09 6.74 8.87
N ALA A 45 19.63 7.95 8.64
CA ALA A 45 19.40 8.69 7.40
C ALA A 45 19.93 7.98 6.13
N ASP A 46 20.94 7.14 6.29
CA ASP A 46 21.56 6.33 5.23
C ASP A 46 20.70 5.11 4.83
N GLU A 47 19.80 4.63 5.70
CA GLU A 47 18.86 3.54 5.41
C GLU A 47 17.51 4.04 4.86
N LEU A 48 17.19 5.33 4.98
CA LEU A 48 15.88 5.89 4.57
C LEU A 48 15.58 5.65 3.10
N ALA A 49 16.54 5.90 2.20
CA ALA A 49 16.32 5.76 0.77
C ALA A 49 16.01 4.32 0.36
N GLU A 50 16.71 3.35 0.95
CA GLU A 50 16.46 1.92 0.72
C GLU A 50 15.11 1.48 1.30
N LEU A 51 14.71 2.03 2.45
CA LEU A 51 13.44 1.70 3.06
C LEU A 51 12.23 2.24 2.26
N GLU A 52 12.38 3.41 1.64
CA GLU A 52 11.35 4.07 0.79
C GLU A 52 11.29 3.50 -0.64
N LEU A 53 12.45 3.21 -1.25
CA LEU A 53 12.55 2.79 -2.66
C LEU A 53 12.76 1.29 -2.86
N GLY A 54 13.07 0.55 -1.80
CA GLY A 54 13.36 -0.87 -1.83
C GLY A 54 12.12 -1.74 -2.14
N PRO A 55 12.07 -3.00 -1.68
CA PRO A 55 11.05 -3.97 -2.10
C PRO A 55 9.60 -3.60 -1.73
N ASN A 56 9.38 -2.53 -0.95
CA ASN A 56 8.08 -1.98 -0.64
C ASN A 56 7.59 -0.98 -1.69
N ASN A 57 7.81 -1.27 -2.97
CA ASN A 57 7.39 -0.37 -4.03
C ASN A 57 5.90 -0.56 -4.37
N CYS A 58 5.03 -0.32 -3.39
CA CYS A 58 3.57 -0.48 -3.51
C CYS A 58 2.93 0.50 -4.54
N ALA A 59 3.73 1.35 -5.19
CA ALA A 59 3.32 2.31 -6.20
C ALA A 59 4.15 2.27 -7.49
N ALA A 60 5.11 1.32 -7.66
CA ALA A 60 5.72 1.06 -8.96
C ALA A 60 5.06 -0.15 -9.61
N GLU A 61 3.85 0.08 -10.11
CA GLU A 61 3.55 0.18 -11.55
C GLU A 61 2.11 0.69 -11.70
#